data_AF-A0A2D8S4A7-F1
#
_entry.id   AF-A0A2D8S4A7-F1
#
_cell.length_a   1.000
_cell.length_b   1.000
_cell.length_c   1.000
_cell.angle_alpha   90.00
_cell.angle_beta   90.00
_cell.angle_gamma   90.00
#
_symmetry.space_group_name_H-M   'P 1'
#
loop_
_entity.id
_entity.type
_entity.pdbx_description
1 polymer ?
#
loop_
_entity_poly.entity_id
_entity_poly.type
_entity_poly.pdbx_seq_one_letter_code
_entity_poly.pdbx_strand_id
1 'polypeptide(L)'
;MKKILNDPFKYVDEMLEGLCLAHPDLYRQTGEAGRVIARTSEIADGKVGIVTGGGSGHLPVFTGYVGKGLLDACAIGDVFASPSVEQMADAMRAANGGAGVLRLYGNYGGDVMNFDMAGEMLEMEDISSTTVLLADDVASAPKEESEKRRGVAGMVYAFKIAGAAAEQMKNLEEVTRIAQKTADACHSVGAALTSCTVPQAGKPTFDISEEDMEMGMGIHGEPGVWRGKLKTADEIA
;
A
#
# COMPACT_ATOMS: atom_id res chain seq x y z
N MET A 1 15.32 -18.05 14.62
CA MET A 1 13.96 -17.58 14.29
C MET A 1 13.26 -18.65 13.46
N LYS A 2 11.96 -18.88 13.67
CA LYS A 2 11.18 -19.85 12.88
C LYS A 2 10.34 -19.09 11.86
N LYS A 3 10.61 -19.28 10.57
CA LYS A 3 9.80 -18.77 9.45
C LYS A 3 9.61 -19.91 8.46
N ILE A 4 8.47 -19.94 7.79
CA ILE A 4 8.21 -20.87 6.69
C ILE A 4 8.55 -20.11 5.41
N LEU A 5 9.75 -20.33 4.88
CA LEU A 5 10.25 -19.77 3.63
C LEU A 5 11.39 -20.64 3.09
N ASN A 6 11.64 -20.58 1.78
CA ASN A 6 12.79 -21.22 1.16
C ASN A 6 14.00 -20.28 1.25
N ASP A 7 14.13 -19.36 0.29
CA ASP A 7 15.19 -18.34 0.24
C ASP A 7 14.63 -16.97 0.66
N PRO A 8 15.19 -16.30 1.69
CA PRO A 8 14.77 -14.95 2.10
C PRO A 8 14.79 -13.91 0.97
N PHE A 9 15.66 -14.07 -0.04
CA PHE A 9 15.73 -13.15 -1.18
C PHE A 9 14.63 -13.41 -2.21
N LYS A 10 14.08 -14.63 -2.26
CA LYS A 10 12.96 -15.00 -3.15
C LYS A 10 11.61 -14.97 -2.46
N TYR A 11 11.57 -14.60 -1.18
CA TYR A 11 10.35 -14.63 -0.37
C TYR A 11 9.17 -13.93 -1.04
N VAL A 12 9.37 -12.72 -1.57
CA VAL A 12 8.29 -11.96 -2.21
C VAL A 12 7.86 -12.63 -3.52
N ASP A 13 8.80 -13.10 -4.33
CA ASP A 13 8.51 -13.71 -5.63
C ASP A 13 7.72 -15.02 -5.46
N GLU A 14 8.17 -15.90 -4.57
CA GLU A 14 7.48 -17.17 -4.25
C GLU A 14 6.10 -16.93 -3.61
N MET A 15 5.97 -15.89 -2.78
CA MET A 15 4.69 -15.49 -2.17
C MET A 15 3.69 -15.01 -3.23
N LEU A 16 4.12 -14.17 -4.17
CA LEU A 16 3.26 -13.68 -5.25
C LEU A 16 2.89 -14.79 -6.24
N GLU A 17 3.83 -15.68 -6.58
CA GLU A 17 3.57 -16.88 -7.37
C GLU A 17 2.50 -17.75 -6.70
N GLY A 18 2.68 -18.05 -5.40
CA GLY A 18 1.73 -18.82 -4.62
C GLY A 18 0.33 -18.19 -4.55
N LEU A 19 0.26 -16.85 -4.45
CA LEU A 19 -1.00 -16.11 -4.46
C LEU A 19 -1.76 -16.30 -5.79
N CYS A 20 -1.07 -16.16 -6.92
CA CYS A 20 -1.67 -16.34 -8.25
C CYS A 20 -2.05 -17.80 -8.52
N LEU A 21 -1.27 -18.76 -8.04
CA LEU A 21 -1.62 -20.19 -8.14
C LEU A 21 -2.84 -20.56 -7.28
N ALA A 22 -2.99 -19.94 -6.10
CA ALA A 22 -4.12 -20.18 -5.21
C ALA A 22 -5.43 -19.54 -5.71
N HIS A 23 -5.33 -18.41 -6.41
CA HIS A 23 -6.49 -17.64 -6.87
C HIS A 23 -6.35 -17.18 -8.34
N PRO A 24 -6.19 -18.12 -9.30
CA PRO A 24 -5.93 -17.79 -10.70
C PRO A 24 -7.11 -17.07 -11.38
N ASP A 25 -8.31 -17.21 -10.82
CA ASP A 25 -9.51 -16.52 -11.30
C ASP A 25 -9.62 -15.08 -10.81
N LEU A 26 -8.79 -14.66 -9.84
CA LEU A 26 -8.82 -13.31 -9.26
C LEU A 26 -7.56 -12.50 -9.61
N TYR A 27 -6.40 -13.15 -9.60
CA TYR A 27 -5.11 -12.47 -9.72
C TYR A 27 -4.30 -12.98 -10.90
N ARG A 28 -3.66 -12.05 -11.59
CA ARG A 28 -2.61 -12.34 -12.57
C ARG A 28 -1.36 -11.53 -12.24
N GLN A 29 -0.20 -12.15 -12.40
CA GLN A 29 1.08 -11.47 -12.36
C GLN A 29 1.38 -10.82 -13.70
N THR A 30 1.91 -9.60 -13.66
CA THR A 30 2.30 -8.81 -14.85
C THR A 30 3.62 -8.07 -14.63
N GLY A 31 4.08 -7.37 -15.67
CA GLY A 31 5.36 -6.66 -15.68
C GLY A 31 6.54 -7.60 -15.88
N GLU A 32 7.67 -7.08 -16.35
CA GLU A 32 8.86 -7.88 -16.67
C GLU A 32 9.43 -8.60 -15.43
N ALA A 33 9.39 -7.92 -14.28
CA ALA A 33 9.84 -8.46 -13.00
C ALA A 33 8.83 -9.41 -12.32
N GLY A 34 7.61 -9.58 -12.86
CA GLY A 34 6.57 -10.42 -12.24
C GLY A 34 6.04 -9.94 -10.89
N ARG A 35 6.28 -8.66 -10.55
CA ARG A 35 5.95 -8.05 -9.24
C ARG A 35 4.75 -7.12 -9.25
N VAL A 36 3.97 -7.15 -10.33
CA VAL A 36 2.68 -6.46 -10.41
C VAL A 36 1.58 -7.49 -10.30
N ILE A 37 0.63 -7.28 -9.39
CA ILE A 37 -0.60 -8.07 -9.29
C ILE A 37 -1.74 -7.24 -9.84
N ALA A 38 -2.40 -7.73 -10.88
CA ALA A 38 -3.58 -7.13 -11.46
C ALA A 38 -4.78 -8.06 -11.31
N ARG A 39 -5.99 -7.50 -11.32
CA ARG A 39 -7.20 -8.32 -11.41
C ARG A 39 -7.27 -9.00 -12.77
N THR A 40 -7.82 -10.19 -12.79
CA THR A 40 -8.07 -11.00 -14.01
C THR A 40 -9.28 -10.47 -14.79
N SER A 41 -10.31 -10.00 -14.09
CA SER A 41 -11.51 -9.44 -14.69
C SER A 41 -11.17 -8.23 -15.54
N GLU A 42 -11.77 -8.12 -16.72
CA GLU A 42 -11.55 -6.99 -17.61
C GLU A 42 -11.89 -5.65 -16.94
N ILE A 43 -11.06 -4.65 -17.24
CA ILE A 43 -11.29 -3.25 -16.87
C ILE A 43 -12.18 -2.67 -17.97
N ALA A 44 -13.33 -2.12 -17.59
CA ALA A 44 -14.26 -1.53 -18.56
C ALA A 44 -13.63 -0.32 -19.27
N ASP A 45 -13.87 -0.21 -20.58
CA ASP A 45 -13.45 0.95 -21.38
C ASP A 45 -14.09 2.24 -20.84
N GLY A 46 -13.27 3.27 -20.63
CA GLY A 46 -13.63 4.52 -19.99
C GLY A 46 -13.65 4.49 -18.46
N LYS A 47 -13.21 3.41 -17.80
CA LYS A 47 -13.09 3.36 -16.33
C LYS A 47 -11.78 3.99 -15.89
N VAL A 48 -11.82 4.80 -14.82
CA VAL A 48 -10.61 5.24 -14.11
C VAL A 48 -9.93 4.03 -13.46
N GLY A 49 -8.64 3.85 -13.73
CA GLY A 49 -7.84 2.82 -13.07
C GLY A 49 -7.47 3.21 -11.65
N ILE A 50 -7.56 2.28 -10.70
CA ILE A 50 -7.09 2.49 -9.32
C ILE A 50 -5.84 1.65 -9.07
N VAL A 51 -4.72 2.30 -8.79
CA VAL A 51 -3.45 1.63 -8.51
C VAL A 51 -2.94 1.97 -7.11
N THR A 52 -2.21 1.04 -6.51
CA THR A 52 -1.42 1.26 -5.29
C THR A 52 -0.10 0.52 -5.39
N GLY A 53 0.74 0.61 -4.38
CA GLY A 53 1.96 -0.16 -4.28
C GLY A 53 2.77 0.22 -3.06
N GLY A 54 3.83 -0.55 -2.84
CA GLY A 54 4.74 -0.35 -1.73
C GLY A 54 5.50 -1.63 -1.40
N GLY A 55 6.30 -1.57 -0.34
CA GLY A 55 7.04 -2.74 0.14
C GLY A 55 6.13 -3.87 0.59
N SER A 56 6.56 -5.11 0.35
CA SER A 56 5.90 -6.29 0.87
C SER A 56 6.03 -6.38 2.41
N GLY A 57 5.32 -7.33 3.03
CA GLY A 57 5.34 -7.56 4.48
C GLY A 57 4.08 -7.11 5.21
N HIS A 58 3.14 -6.46 4.51
CA HIS A 58 1.89 -5.92 5.06
C HIS A 58 0.65 -6.72 4.66
N LEU A 59 0.80 -8.00 4.32
CA LEU A 59 -0.30 -8.85 3.85
C LEU A 59 -1.51 -8.78 4.80
N PRO A 60 -2.74 -8.58 4.28
CA PRO A 60 -3.13 -8.67 2.88
C PRO A 60 -2.90 -7.40 2.04
N VAL A 61 -2.40 -6.31 2.62
CA VAL A 61 -2.03 -5.11 1.86
C VAL A 61 -0.75 -5.39 1.06
N PHE A 62 -0.72 -5.15 -0.25
CA PHE A 62 -1.77 -4.53 -1.08
C PHE A 62 -2.65 -5.54 -1.85
N THR A 63 -2.11 -6.72 -2.13
CA THR A 63 -2.64 -7.68 -3.12
C THR A 63 -4.05 -8.18 -2.80
N GLY A 64 -4.40 -8.33 -1.53
CA GLY A 64 -5.73 -8.77 -1.10
C GLY A 64 -6.85 -7.77 -1.39
N TYR A 65 -6.50 -6.54 -1.79
CA TYR A 65 -7.45 -5.51 -2.19
C TYR A 65 -7.50 -5.29 -3.71
N VAL A 66 -6.84 -6.13 -4.51
CA VAL A 66 -6.98 -6.14 -5.97
C VAL A 66 -8.26 -6.88 -6.34
N GLY A 67 -9.15 -6.22 -7.08
CA GLY A 67 -10.45 -6.79 -7.47
C GLY A 67 -11.48 -5.72 -7.87
N LYS A 68 -12.57 -6.18 -8.49
CA LYS A 68 -13.65 -5.30 -8.95
C LYS A 68 -14.21 -4.45 -7.80
N GLY A 69 -14.28 -3.14 -8.01
CA GLY A 69 -14.76 -2.19 -6.99
C GLY A 69 -13.80 -1.90 -5.84
N LEU A 70 -12.55 -2.35 -5.96
CA LEU A 70 -11.39 -2.02 -5.12
C LEU A 70 -10.26 -1.50 -6.03
N LEU A 71 -9.05 -2.07 -5.92
CA LEU A 71 -7.89 -1.76 -6.76
C LEU A 71 -7.94 -2.55 -8.08
N ASP A 72 -7.47 -1.97 -9.17
CA ASP A 72 -7.31 -2.66 -10.45
C ASP A 72 -5.97 -3.39 -10.55
N ALA A 73 -4.90 -2.79 -9.99
CA ALA A 73 -3.57 -3.39 -9.90
C ALA A 73 -2.76 -2.84 -8.73
N CYS A 74 -1.70 -3.54 -8.34
CA CYS A 74 -0.69 -3.03 -7.41
C CYS A 74 0.74 -3.49 -7.75
N ALA A 75 1.71 -2.60 -7.51
CA ALA A 75 3.14 -2.92 -7.60
C ALA A 75 3.70 -3.33 -6.23
N ILE A 76 4.46 -4.42 -6.16
CA ILE A 76 4.97 -4.98 -4.90
C ILE A 76 6.50 -4.98 -4.89
N GLY A 77 7.10 -4.25 -3.94
CA GLY A 77 8.54 -4.22 -3.74
C GLY A 77 9.03 -5.34 -2.82
N ASP A 78 10.32 -5.32 -2.49
CA ASP A 78 10.86 -6.19 -1.44
C ASP A 78 10.23 -5.89 -0.08
N VAL A 79 10.50 -6.73 0.92
CA VAL A 79 9.94 -6.54 2.27
C VAL A 79 10.37 -5.18 2.84
N PHE A 80 9.39 -4.30 3.06
CA PHE A 80 9.56 -2.92 3.54
C PHE A 80 10.40 -2.00 2.63
N ALA A 81 10.50 -2.32 1.33
CA ALA A 81 11.18 -1.48 0.35
C ALA A 81 10.26 -1.17 -0.84
N SER A 82 10.18 0.11 -1.23
CA SER A 82 9.34 0.58 -2.35
C SER A 82 9.65 -0.19 -3.65
N PRO A 83 8.63 -0.55 -4.46
CA PRO A 83 8.82 -1.05 -5.82
C PRO A 83 9.57 -0.05 -6.69
N SER A 84 10.21 -0.51 -7.77
CA SER A 84 10.87 0.40 -8.72
C SER A 84 9.86 1.25 -9.49
N VAL A 85 10.36 2.34 -10.10
CA VAL A 85 9.56 3.20 -10.97
C VAL A 85 8.90 2.40 -12.10
N GLU A 86 9.64 1.48 -12.73
CA GLU A 86 9.13 0.62 -13.81
C GLU A 86 8.01 -0.30 -13.34
N GLN A 87 8.14 -0.89 -12.15
CA GLN A 87 7.09 -1.74 -11.57
C GLN A 87 5.81 -0.95 -11.29
N MET A 88 5.93 0.30 -10.82
CA MET A 88 4.78 1.18 -10.61
C MET A 88 4.14 1.61 -11.93
N ALA A 89 4.96 1.97 -12.93
CA ALA A 89 4.48 2.29 -14.28
C ALA A 89 3.73 1.10 -14.91
N ASP A 90 4.27 -0.12 -14.78
CA ASP A 90 3.61 -1.35 -15.24
C ASP A 90 2.26 -1.59 -14.55
N ALA A 91 2.18 -1.35 -13.23
CA ALA A 91 0.92 -1.44 -12.49
C ALA A 91 -0.10 -0.39 -12.97
N MET A 92 0.35 0.84 -13.24
CA MET A 92 -0.53 1.88 -13.79
C MET A 92 -1.03 1.52 -15.19
N ARG A 93 -0.16 1.02 -16.08
CA ARG A 93 -0.58 0.52 -17.41
C ARG A 93 -1.58 -0.61 -17.30
N ALA A 94 -1.35 -1.56 -16.39
CA ALA A 94 -2.26 -2.68 -16.15
C ALA A 94 -3.63 -2.24 -15.60
N ALA A 95 -3.69 -1.10 -14.89
CA ALA A 95 -4.91 -0.53 -14.34
C ALA A 95 -5.65 0.40 -15.32
N ASN A 96 -5.00 0.86 -16.40
CA ASN A 96 -5.55 1.89 -17.27
C ASN A 96 -6.77 1.40 -18.07
N GLY A 97 -7.96 1.89 -17.74
CA GLY A 97 -9.19 1.67 -18.49
C GLY A 97 -9.50 2.75 -19.53
N GLY A 98 -8.56 3.66 -19.83
CA GLY A 98 -8.72 4.71 -20.83
C GLY A 98 -9.24 6.05 -20.31
N ALA A 99 -9.60 6.16 -19.02
CA ALA A 99 -10.01 7.42 -18.38
C ALA A 99 -9.00 7.95 -17.36
N GLY A 100 -7.73 7.53 -17.49
CA GLY A 100 -6.64 7.88 -16.59
C GLY A 100 -6.57 6.99 -15.34
N VAL A 101 -5.58 7.25 -14.49
CA VAL A 101 -5.23 6.39 -13.34
C VAL A 101 -5.09 7.21 -12.05
N LEU A 102 -5.77 6.79 -10.98
CA LEU A 102 -5.54 7.30 -9.64
C LEU A 102 -4.48 6.45 -8.93
N ARG A 103 -3.36 7.08 -8.56
CA ARG A 103 -2.33 6.53 -7.67
C ARG A 103 -2.75 6.77 -6.22
N LEU A 104 -3.08 5.71 -5.49
CA LEU A 104 -3.62 5.77 -4.13
C LEU A 104 -2.78 4.92 -3.18
N TYR A 105 -1.90 5.55 -2.40
CA TYR A 105 -0.89 4.85 -1.59
C TYR A 105 -0.55 5.62 -0.30
N GLY A 106 0.22 4.98 0.59
CA GLY A 106 0.64 5.59 1.86
C GLY A 106 1.76 6.61 1.69
N ASN A 107 1.82 7.61 2.58
CA ASN A 107 2.82 8.67 2.52
C ASN A 107 4.19 8.21 3.06
N TYR A 108 4.97 7.54 2.19
CA TYR A 108 6.35 7.15 2.44
C TYR A 108 7.24 7.69 1.32
N GLY A 109 8.39 8.29 1.67
CA GLY A 109 9.21 9.02 0.70
C GLY A 109 9.65 8.20 -0.52
N GLY A 110 9.98 6.91 -0.33
CA GLY A 110 10.33 6.02 -1.44
C GLY A 110 9.13 5.67 -2.34
N ASP A 111 7.93 5.54 -1.77
CA ASP A 111 6.72 5.28 -2.55
C ASP A 111 6.31 6.55 -3.32
N VAL A 112 6.36 7.72 -2.67
CA VAL A 112 6.07 9.03 -3.27
C VAL A 112 6.99 9.29 -4.46
N MET A 113 8.30 9.21 -4.26
CA MET A 113 9.29 9.45 -5.32
C MET A 113 9.06 8.53 -6.52
N ASN A 114 8.88 7.23 -6.29
CA ASN A 114 8.77 6.27 -7.39
C ASN A 114 7.44 6.40 -8.13
N PHE A 115 6.32 6.64 -7.42
CA PHE A 115 5.02 6.84 -8.08
C PHE A 115 4.96 8.15 -8.83
N ASP A 116 5.58 9.23 -8.31
CA ASP A 116 5.65 10.52 -8.99
C ASP A 116 6.39 10.38 -10.32
N MET A 117 7.58 9.78 -10.32
CA MET A 117 8.35 9.47 -11.53
C MET A 117 7.58 8.56 -12.49
N ALA A 118 6.87 7.54 -11.98
CA ALA A 118 6.07 6.66 -12.82
C ALA A 118 4.89 7.41 -13.49
N GLY A 119 4.29 8.39 -12.80
CA GLY A 119 3.27 9.25 -13.39
C GLY A 119 3.82 10.14 -14.51
N GLU A 120 4.98 10.78 -14.29
CA GLU A 120 5.66 11.56 -15.33
C GLU A 120 5.98 10.68 -16.56
N MET A 121 6.38 9.42 -16.36
CA MET A 121 6.58 8.47 -17.45
C MET A 121 5.29 8.20 -18.25
N LEU A 122 4.17 8.02 -17.55
CA LEU A 122 2.88 7.72 -18.19
C LEU A 122 2.25 8.94 -18.86
N GLU A 123 2.54 10.15 -18.40
CA GLU A 123 2.16 11.38 -19.11
C GLU A 123 2.79 11.43 -20.51
N MET A 124 4.02 10.92 -20.68
CA MET A 124 4.66 10.79 -21.99
C MET A 124 3.99 9.72 -22.89
N GLU A 125 3.15 8.87 -22.32
CA GLU A 125 2.33 7.86 -23.02
C GLU A 125 0.87 8.31 -23.19
N ASP A 126 0.56 9.59 -22.97
CA ASP A 126 -0.79 10.16 -22.99
C ASP A 126 -1.75 9.55 -21.95
N ILE A 127 -1.22 8.96 -20.86
CA ILE A 127 -2.01 8.42 -19.76
C ILE A 127 -2.00 9.42 -18.59
N SER A 128 -3.09 10.18 -18.46
CA SER A 128 -3.26 11.10 -17.33
C SER A 128 -3.34 10.34 -16.00
N SER A 129 -2.72 10.90 -14.96
CA SER A 129 -2.81 10.36 -13.61
C SER A 129 -2.92 11.44 -12.54
N THR A 130 -3.48 11.06 -11.39
CA THR A 130 -3.53 11.89 -10.19
C THR A 130 -3.04 11.08 -8.99
N THR A 131 -2.77 11.76 -7.88
CA THR A 131 -2.33 11.11 -6.63
C THR A 131 -3.26 11.48 -5.49
N VAL A 132 -3.56 10.49 -4.65
CA VAL A 132 -4.05 10.70 -3.28
C VAL A 132 -3.11 9.95 -2.34
N LEU A 133 -2.44 10.71 -1.48
CA LEU A 133 -1.61 10.16 -0.41
C LEU A 133 -2.47 9.94 0.83
N LEU A 134 -2.24 8.82 1.50
CA LEU A 134 -2.74 8.65 2.85
C LEU A 134 -1.74 9.11 3.89
N ALA A 135 -2.24 9.91 4.81
CA ALA A 135 -1.50 10.52 5.90
C ALA A 135 -2.34 10.42 7.20
N ASP A 136 -2.84 9.21 7.48
CA ASP A 136 -3.82 8.94 8.55
C ASP A 136 -3.18 8.64 9.92
N ASP A 137 -1.87 8.36 9.98
CA ASP A 137 -1.19 8.06 11.24
C ASP A 137 -1.01 9.30 12.13
N VAL A 138 -1.91 9.48 13.08
CA VAL A 138 -1.95 10.68 13.93
C VAL A 138 -0.80 10.75 14.93
N ALA A 139 -0.07 9.65 15.16
CA ALA A 139 1.09 9.64 16.03
C ALA A 139 2.37 10.09 15.32
N SER A 140 2.41 9.98 13.98
CA SER A 140 3.64 10.24 13.22
C SER A 140 3.98 11.72 13.03
N ALA A 141 2.98 12.61 13.08
CA ALA A 141 3.17 14.05 13.01
C ALA A 141 1.99 14.81 13.64
N PRO A 142 2.23 16.01 14.21
CA PRO A 142 1.18 16.82 14.83
C PRO A 142 0.15 17.28 13.79
N LYS A 143 -0.99 17.81 14.26
CA LYS A 143 -2.10 18.19 13.38
C LYS A 143 -1.73 19.30 12.39
N GLU A 144 -0.86 20.21 12.80
CA GLU A 144 -0.36 21.33 12.02
C GLU A 144 0.53 20.88 10.84
N GLU A 145 1.04 19.65 10.91
CA GLU A 145 1.89 19.02 9.88
C GLU A 145 1.25 17.70 9.41
N SER A 146 -0.08 17.66 9.36
CA SER A 146 -0.85 16.43 9.04
C SER A 146 -0.46 15.82 7.68
N GLU A 147 -0.02 16.64 6.72
CA GLU A 147 0.48 16.23 5.41
C GLU A 147 1.78 15.41 5.47
N LYS A 148 2.51 15.46 6.60
CA LYS A 148 3.74 14.69 6.82
C LYS A 148 3.48 13.36 7.52
N ARG A 149 2.23 13.08 7.92
CA ARG A 149 1.89 11.83 8.58
C ARG A 149 2.10 10.65 7.66
N ARG A 150 2.52 9.52 8.24
CA ARG A 150 2.58 8.22 7.55
C ARG A 150 1.18 7.79 7.12
N GLY A 151 1.11 7.03 6.02
CA GLY A 151 -0.12 6.36 5.60
C GLY A 151 -0.15 4.92 6.08
N VAL A 152 -1.16 4.53 6.86
CA VAL A 152 -1.22 3.21 7.51
C VAL A 152 -2.57 2.53 7.21
N ALA A 153 -3.25 1.96 8.21
CA ALA A 153 -4.41 1.10 8.03
C ALA A 153 -5.61 1.75 7.35
N GLY A 154 -5.76 3.08 7.38
CA GLY A 154 -6.89 3.79 6.77
C GLY A 154 -7.04 3.57 5.26
N MET A 155 -5.98 3.13 4.57
CA MET A 155 -5.95 2.98 3.10
C MET A 155 -7.01 2.05 2.54
N VAL A 156 -7.40 1.04 3.31
CA VAL A 156 -8.41 0.07 2.90
C VAL A 156 -9.77 0.74 2.63
N TYR A 157 -10.12 1.81 3.37
CA TYR A 157 -11.35 2.56 3.14
C TYR A 157 -11.27 3.39 1.86
N ALA A 158 -10.12 4.05 1.63
CA ALA A 158 -9.88 4.80 0.41
C ALA A 158 -9.91 3.88 -0.82
N PHE A 159 -9.30 2.69 -0.76
CA PHE A 159 -9.36 1.69 -1.84
C PHE A 159 -10.80 1.33 -2.18
N LYS A 160 -11.62 1.03 -1.17
CA LYS A 160 -13.03 0.66 -1.36
C LYS A 160 -13.88 1.76 -1.95
N ILE A 161 -13.69 2.99 -1.47
CA ILE A 161 -14.52 4.13 -1.86
C ILE A 161 -14.10 4.64 -3.25
N ALA A 162 -12.80 4.74 -3.52
CA ALA A 162 -12.28 5.08 -4.86
C ALA A 162 -12.66 4.03 -5.90
N GLY A 163 -12.45 2.74 -5.60
CA GLY A 163 -12.83 1.64 -6.48
C GLY A 163 -14.33 1.63 -6.80
N ALA A 164 -15.19 1.86 -5.80
CA ALA A 164 -16.64 1.97 -6.03
C ALA A 164 -17.00 3.17 -6.92
N ALA A 165 -16.35 4.32 -6.73
CA ALA A 165 -16.58 5.50 -7.55
C ALA A 165 -16.14 5.27 -9.01
N ALA A 166 -15.00 4.60 -9.21
CA ALA A 166 -14.51 4.25 -10.53
C ALA A 166 -15.41 3.25 -11.26
N GLU A 167 -15.95 2.23 -10.56
CA GLU A 167 -16.94 1.31 -11.15
C GLU A 167 -18.27 1.99 -11.54
N GLN A 168 -18.55 3.19 -11.04
CA GLN A 168 -19.67 4.03 -11.48
C GLN A 168 -19.32 4.90 -12.68
N MET A 169 -18.16 4.69 -13.32
CA MET A 169 -17.67 5.43 -14.49
C MET A 169 -17.54 6.95 -14.24
N LYS A 170 -17.27 7.34 -12.99
CA LYS A 170 -16.90 8.72 -12.67
C LYS A 170 -15.55 9.05 -13.31
N ASN A 171 -15.37 10.29 -13.73
CA ASN A 171 -14.11 10.76 -14.32
C ASN A 171 -12.99 10.85 -13.25
N LEU A 172 -11.74 10.98 -13.72
CA LEU A 172 -10.55 10.98 -12.86
C LEU A 172 -10.61 12.05 -11.76
N GLU A 173 -11.06 13.27 -12.09
CA GLU A 173 -11.19 14.37 -11.14
C GLU A 173 -12.14 14.03 -10.00
N GLU A 174 -13.34 13.53 -10.31
CA GLU A 174 -14.35 13.18 -9.30
C GLU A 174 -13.93 11.97 -8.46
N VAL A 175 -13.29 10.97 -9.06
CA VAL A 175 -12.73 9.82 -8.33
C VAL A 175 -11.64 10.28 -7.36
N THR A 176 -10.73 11.16 -7.82
CA THR A 176 -9.66 11.77 -7.00
C THR A 176 -10.26 12.55 -5.82
N ARG A 177 -11.25 13.40 -6.09
CA ARG A 177 -11.92 14.21 -5.06
C ARG A 177 -12.59 13.34 -3.98
N ILE A 178 -13.24 12.24 -4.39
CA ILE A 178 -13.88 11.29 -3.48
C ILE A 178 -12.85 10.53 -2.65
N ALA A 179 -11.77 10.07 -3.28
CA ALA A 179 -10.67 9.39 -2.61
C ALA A 179 -9.98 10.30 -1.60
N GLN A 180 -9.67 11.55 -1.97
CA GLN A 180 -9.06 12.55 -1.08
C GLN A 180 -9.96 12.82 0.13
N LYS A 181 -11.25 13.07 -0.08
CA LYS A 181 -12.21 13.26 1.02
C LYS A 181 -12.25 12.07 1.98
N THR A 182 -12.06 10.85 1.46
CA THR A 182 -12.00 9.64 2.27
C THR A 182 -10.70 9.59 3.07
N ALA A 183 -9.57 9.87 2.43
CA ALA A 183 -8.26 9.92 3.06
C ALA A 183 -8.24 10.94 4.22
N ASP A 184 -8.74 12.15 3.97
CA ASP A 184 -8.80 13.23 4.97
C ASP A 184 -9.68 12.90 6.19
N ALA A 185 -10.63 11.97 6.04
CA ALA A 185 -11.50 11.51 7.12
C ALA A 185 -10.87 10.38 7.96
N CYS A 186 -9.81 9.74 7.46
CA CYS A 186 -9.16 8.63 8.15
C CYS A 186 -8.16 9.13 9.19
N HIS A 187 -8.25 8.56 10.39
CA HIS A 187 -7.33 8.80 11.50
C HIS A 187 -7.02 7.47 12.17
N SER A 188 -5.75 7.14 12.28
CA SER A 188 -5.25 5.85 12.76
C SER A 188 -4.17 6.05 13.79
N VAL A 189 -4.14 5.18 14.79
CA VAL A 189 -3.03 5.06 15.75
C VAL A 189 -2.78 3.58 16.01
N GLY A 190 -1.51 3.19 16.06
CA GLY A 190 -1.08 1.82 16.34
C GLY A 190 -0.39 1.69 17.69
N ALA A 191 -0.33 0.46 18.20
CA ALA A 191 0.48 0.08 19.34
C ALA A 191 1.23 -1.22 19.01
N ALA A 192 2.45 -1.35 19.52
CA ALA A 192 3.30 -2.52 19.31
C ALA A 192 3.74 -3.11 20.63
N LEU A 193 3.65 -4.44 20.73
CA LEU A 193 4.11 -5.21 21.90
C LEU A 193 5.47 -5.87 21.66
N THR A 194 5.80 -6.11 20.38
CA THR A 194 7.04 -6.77 19.96
C THR A 194 7.49 -6.23 18.61
N SER A 195 8.75 -6.47 18.27
CA SER A 195 9.29 -6.12 16.96
C SER A 195 8.96 -7.13 15.87
N CYS A 196 8.75 -6.63 14.66
CA CYS A 196 8.71 -7.46 13.48
C CYS A 196 10.12 -7.90 13.08
N THR A 197 10.22 -8.93 12.24
CA THR A 197 11.50 -9.38 11.72
C THR A 197 11.41 -9.57 10.23
N VAL A 198 12.22 -8.80 9.50
CA VAL A 198 12.38 -8.90 8.06
C VAL A 198 13.16 -10.19 7.73
N PRO A 199 12.66 -11.05 6.82
CA PRO A 199 13.31 -12.31 6.47
C PRO A 199 14.80 -12.17 6.14
N GLN A 200 15.15 -11.17 5.32
CA GLN A 200 16.53 -10.91 4.90
C GLN A 200 17.44 -10.43 6.04
N ALA A 201 16.90 -9.69 7.01
CA ALA A 201 17.68 -9.18 8.14
C ALA A 201 17.97 -10.27 9.19
N GLY A 202 17.10 -11.29 9.30
CA GLY A 202 17.30 -12.42 10.20
C GLY A 202 17.19 -12.12 11.71
N LYS A 203 17.00 -10.85 12.09
CA LYS A 203 16.89 -10.35 13.46
C LYS A 203 15.77 -9.30 13.59
N PRO A 204 15.22 -9.08 14.79
CA PRO A 204 14.25 -8.02 15.05
C PRO A 204 14.73 -6.66 14.50
N THR A 205 13.82 -5.89 13.92
CA THR A 205 14.16 -4.57 13.35
C THR A 205 14.45 -3.54 14.43
N PHE A 206 13.92 -3.73 15.63
CA PHE A 206 14.20 -2.95 16.83
C PHE A 206 13.97 -3.81 18.08
N ASP A 207 14.36 -3.30 19.25
CA ASP A 207 14.24 -4.01 20.52
C ASP A 207 13.11 -3.41 21.38
N ILE A 208 12.20 -4.24 21.88
CA ILE A 208 11.19 -3.94 22.91
C ILE A 208 11.26 -5.07 23.94
N SER A 209 11.31 -4.74 25.22
CA SER A 209 11.38 -5.74 26.29
C SER A 209 10.03 -6.43 26.49
N GLU A 210 10.02 -7.64 27.06
CA GLU A 210 8.81 -8.42 27.35
C GLU A 210 7.80 -7.71 28.29
N GLU A 211 8.25 -6.67 29.00
CA GLU A 211 7.39 -5.91 29.92
C GLU A 211 6.90 -4.58 29.34
N ASP A 212 7.39 -4.20 28.15
CA ASP A 212 7.13 -2.88 27.57
C ASP A 212 6.24 -2.98 26.32
N MET A 213 5.65 -1.84 25.96
CA MET A 213 4.92 -1.60 24.73
C MET A 213 5.31 -0.24 24.15
N GLU A 214 4.99 -0.03 22.88
CA GLU A 214 5.26 1.22 22.16
C GLU A 214 4.01 1.73 21.45
N MET A 215 3.67 2.99 21.70
CA MET A 215 2.54 3.67 21.07
C MET A 215 3.01 4.48 19.87
N GLY A 216 2.27 4.35 18.76
CA GLY A 216 2.53 5.09 17.52
C GLY A 216 3.68 4.55 16.70
N MET A 217 4.12 3.30 16.92
CA MET A 217 5.15 2.69 16.09
C MET A 217 4.68 2.54 14.65
N GLY A 218 5.56 2.84 13.69
CA GLY A 218 5.26 2.72 12.27
C GLY A 218 5.19 1.27 11.79
N ILE A 219 4.57 1.04 10.64
CA ILE A 219 4.35 -0.30 10.08
C ILE A 219 5.64 -0.99 9.62
N HIS A 220 6.74 -0.25 9.43
CA HIS A 220 8.06 -0.79 9.11
C HIS A 220 8.97 -0.88 10.35
N GLY A 221 8.44 -0.56 11.54
CA GLY A 221 9.20 -0.51 12.79
C GLY A 221 9.85 0.84 13.06
N GLU A 222 9.41 1.92 12.40
CA GLU A 222 9.82 3.27 12.74
C GLU A 222 9.41 3.62 14.19
N PRO A 223 10.24 4.35 14.96
CA PRO A 223 9.93 4.69 16.34
C PRO A 223 8.56 5.37 16.49
N GLY A 224 7.89 5.06 17.58
CA GLY A 224 6.64 5.68 18.00
C GLY A 224 6.85 6.93 18.86
N VAL A 225 5.75 7.43 19.40
CA VAL A 225 5.72 8.65 20.22
C VAL A 225 6.00 8.37 21.70
N TRP A 226 5.81 7.13 22.14
CA TRP A 226 5.99 6.75 23.54
C TRP A 226 6.30 5.26 23.68
N ARG A 227 7.22 4.92 24.59
CA ARG A 227 7.53 3.55 25.01
C ARG A 227 7.52 3.46 26.54
N GLY A 228 6.95 2.40 27.09
CA GLY A 228 6.94 2.13 28.52
C GLY A 228 6.26 0.83 28.86
N LYS A 229 5.96 0.60 30.15
CA LYS A 229 5.37 -0.66 30.61
C LYS A 229 4.05 -0.98 29.92
N LEU A 230 3.81 -2.26 29.65
CA LEU A 230 2.56 -2.78 29.11
C LEU A 230 1.38 -2.31 29.98
N LYS A 231 0.42 -1.68 29.31
CA LYS A 231 -0.82 -1.18 29.92
C LYS A 231 -1.96 -2.17 29.74
N THR A 232 -3.01 -1.99 30.53
CA THR A 232 -4.27 -2.73 30.32
C THR A 232 -4.93 -2.31 29.01
N ALA A 233 -5.77 -3.16 28.42
CA ALA A 233 -6.46 -2.83 27.16
C ALA A 233 -7.29 -1.53 27.28
N ASP A 234 -7.93 -1.29 28.43
CA ASP A 234 -8.72 -0.09 28.71
C ASP A 234 -7.88 1.20 28.79
N GLU A 235 -6.60 1.10 29.16
CA GLU A 235 -5.70 2.25 29.17
C GLU A 235 -5.07 2.52 27.79
N ILE A 236 -5.06 1.53 26.91
CA ILE A 236 -4.52 1.64 25.54
C ILE A 236 -5.55 2.23 24.58
N ALA A 237 -6.83 1.86 24.74
CA ALA A 237 -7.96 2.33 23.93
C ALA A 237 -8.38 3.77 24.27
#